data_AF-A0AAE0V6Y8-F1
#
_entry.id   AF-A0AAE0V6Y8-F1
#
_cell.length_a   1.000
_cell.length_b   1.000
_cell.length_c   1.000
_cell.angle_alpha   90.00
_cell.angle_beta   90.00
_cell.angle_gamma   90.00
#
_symmetry.space_group_name_H-M   'P 1'
#
loop_
_entity.id
_entity.type
_entity.pdbx_description
1 polymer ?
#
loop_
_entity_poly.entity_id
_entity_poly.type
_entity_poly.pdbx_seq_one_letter_code
_entity_poly.pdbx_strand_id
1 'polypeptide(L)'
;MKLRERVVEARLRKKAYDRVPREELWYCMRKSGVAEKYVRVVQDMYERSRTVVRCAVGQTEEFKVEVGLHQRSALSPFLFVIVMDQLSEEVRG
;
A
#
# COMPACT_ATOMS: atom_id res chain seq x y z
N MET A 1 25.94 -12.62 -9.67
CA MET A 1 24.77 -13.20 -8.97
C MET A 1 24.01 -12.15 -8.14
N LYS A 2 24.66 -11.42 -7.22
CA LYS A 2 24.06 -10.35 -6.36
C LYS A 2 23.15 -9.32 -7.06
N LEU A 3 23.49 -8.87 -8.27
CA LEU A 3 22.67 -7.86 -8.96
C LEU A 3 21.31 -8.42 -9.42
N ARG A 4 21.26 -9.70 -9.85
CA ARG A 4 20.02 -10.35 -10.28
C ARG A 4 19.06 -10.56 -9.10
N GLU A 5 19.57 -10.95 -7.93
CA GLU A 5 18.78 -11.07 -6.70
C GLU A 5 18.15 -9.73 -6.29
N ARG A 6 18.95 -8.65 -6.27
CA ARG A 6 18.45 -7.30 -5.93
C ARG A 6 17.37 -6.81 -6.90
N VAL A 7 17.51 -7.14 -8.19
CA VAL A 7 16.49 -6.80 -9.21
C VAL A 7 15.21 -7.60 -8.99
N VAL A 8 15.32 -8.88 -8.64
CA VAL A 8 14.16 -9.74 -8.34
C VAL A 8 13.43 -9.23 -7.09
N GLU A 9 14.14 -8.96 -6.00
CA GLU A 9 13.57 -8.47 -4.75
C GLU A 9 12.86 -7.12 -4.91
N ALA A 10 13.51 -6.17 -5.59
CA ALA A 10 12.91 -4.86 -5.87
C ALA A 10 11.61 -4.99 -6.67
N ARG A 11 11.54 -5.94 -7.61
CA ARG A 11 10.34 -6.21 -8.42
C ARG A 11 9.25 -6.91 -7.63
N LEU A 12 9.59 -7.81 -6.72
CA LEU A 12 8.64 -8.45 -5.80
C LEU A 12 8.02 -7.43 -4.86
N ARG A 13 8.85 -6.59 -4.24
CA ARG A 13 8.37 -5.51 -3.36
C ARG A 13 7.44 -4.56 -4.08
N LYS A 14 7.79 -4.17 -5.31
CA LYS A 14 6.93 -3.32 -6.14
C LYS A 14 5.55 -3.97 -6.36
N LYS A 15 5.53 -5.25 -6.74
CA LYS A 15 4.26 -6.00 -6.91
C LYS A 15 3.48 -6.16 -5.61
N ALA A 16 4.16 -6.30 -4.47
CA ALA A 16 3.52 -6.42 -3.16
C ALA A 16 2.86 -5.09 -2.77
N TYR A 17 3.53 -3.96 -3.03
CA TYR A 17 2.98 -2.64 -2.76
C TYR A 17 1.68 -2.40 -3.51
N ASP A 18 1.55 -2.87 -4.75
CA ASP A 18 0.36 -2.69 -5.59
C ASP A 18 -0.87 -3.49 -5.09
N ARG A 19 -0.70 -4.37 -4.10
CA ARG A 19 -1.73 -5.34 -3.66
C ARG A 19 -2.27 -5.13 -2.25
N VAL A 20 -1.72 -4.19 -1.48
CA VAL A 20 -2.16 -3.95 -0.09
C VAL A 20 -3.57 -3.34 -0.08
N PRO A 21 -4.60 -4.00 0.48
CA PRO A 21 -5.92 -3.39 0.62
C PRO A 21 -5.88 -2.21 1.59
N ARG A 22 -6.50 -1.08 1.24
CA ARG A 22 -6.47 0.12 2.09
C ARG A 22 -7.18 -0.07 3.43
N GLU A 23 -8.31 -0.77 3.44
CA GLU A 23 -9.03 -1.10 4.68
C GLU A 23 -8.17 -1.92 5.64
N GLU A 24 -7.43 -2.89 5.10
CA GLU A 24 -6.51 -3.72 5.88
C GLU A 24 -5.36 -2.89 6.44
N LEU A 25 -4.84 -1.94 5.66
CA LEU A 25 -3.83 -0.99 6.15
C LEU A 25 -4.34 -0.17 7.33
N TRP A 26 -5.57 0.36 7.27
CA TRP A 26 -6.17 1.12 8.37
C TRP A 26 -6.32 0.27 9.62
N TYR A 27 -6.79 -0.97 9.44
CA TYR A 27 -6.93 -1.92 10.53
C TYR A 27 -5.58 -2.25 11.18
N CYS A 28 -4.58 -2.64 10.39
CA CYS A 28 -3.24 -2.95 10.87
C CYS A 28 -2.62 -1.77 11.62
N MET A 29 -2.73 -0.54 11.10
CA MET A 29 -2.23 0.66 11.80
C MET A 29 -2.87 0.83 13.19
N ARG A 30 -4.19 0.65 13.30
CA ARG A 30 -4.88 0.75 14.59
C ARG A 30 -4.48 -0.37 15.54
N LYS A 31 -4.38 -1.60 15.04
CA LYS A 31 -4.00 -2.78 15.82
C LYS A 31 -2.56 -2.68 16.35
N SER A 32 -1.64 -2.09 15.56
CA SER A 32 -0.28 -1.77 15.99
C SER A 32 -0.17 -0.54 16.92
N GLY A 33 -1.29 0.03 17.38
CA GLY A 33 -1.31 1.12 18.35
C GLY A 33 -0.99 2.51 17.77
N VAL A 34 -1.04 2.68 16.45
CA VAL A 34 -0.85 4.01 15.83
C VAL A 34 -2.02 4.91 16.22
N ALA A 35 -1.71 6.09 16.77
CA ALA A 35 -2.74 7.04 17.18
C ALA A 35 -3.65 7.44 16.00
N GLU A 36 -4.97 7.49 16.25
CA GLU A 36 -5.99 7.73 15.22
C GLU A 36 -5.76 9.02 14.41
N LYS A 37 -5.14 10.05 15.02
CA LYS A 37 -4.75 11.27 14.30
C LYS A 37 -3.81 11.01 13.13
N TYR A 38 -2.89 10.04 13.26
CA TYR A 38 -1.97 9.66 12.19
C TYR A 38 -2.64 8.73 11.19
N VAL A 39 -3.53 7.84 11.63
CA VAL A 39 -4.35 7.00 10.74
C VAL A 39 -5.14 7.90 9.78
N ARG A 40 -5.80 8.94 10.29
CA ARG A 40 -6.54 9.92 9.47
C ARG A 40 -5.65 10.66 8.47
N VAL A 41 -4.45 11.10 8.88
CA VAL A 41 -3.50 11.74 7.95
C VAL A 41 -3.12 10.80 6.81
N VAL A 42 -2.88 9.52 7.09
CA VAL A 42 -2.59 8.54 6.02
C VAL A 42 -3.85 8.28 5.19
N GLN A 43 -5.03 8.13 5.77
CA GLN A 43 -6.29 8.02 5.01
C GLN A 43 -6.46 9.19 4.04
N ASP A 44 -6.29 10.43 4.50
CA ASP A 44 -6.39 11.64 3.68
C ASP A 44 -5.37 11.67 2.53
N MET A 45 -4.15 11.19 2.77
CA MET A 45 -3.12 11.08 1.72
C MET A 45 -3.56 10.13 0.60
N TYR A 46 -4.33 9.08 0.92
CA TYR A 46 -4.78 8.08 -0.04
C TYR A 46 -6.17 8.39 -0.64
N GLU A 47 -7.08 9.04 0.10
CA GLU A 47 -8.43 9.40 -0.36
C GLU A 47 -8.41 10.44 -1.51
N ARG A 48 -7.39 11.30 -1.55
CA ARG A 48 -7.21 12.28 -2.63
C ARG A 48 -6.74 11.67 -3.96
N SER A 49 -6.44 10.36 -4.02
CA SER A 49 -6.05 9.69 -5.27
C SER A 49 -7.28 9.16 -6.00
N ARG A 50 -7.95 10.01 -6.77
CA ARG A 50 -8.90 9.55 -7.77
C ARG A 50 -8.18 9.30 -9.09
N THR A 51 -8.54 8.22 -9.79
CA THR A 51 -7.84 7.77 -11.00
C THR A 51 -8.79 7.66 -12.17
N VAL A 52 -8.27 7.98 -13.35
CA VAL A 52 -8.87 7.71 -14.65
C VAL A 52 -7.92 6.86 -15.47
N VAL A 53 -8.45 5.87 -16.19
CA VAL A 53 -7.66 5.01 -17.09
C VAL A 53 -7.81 5.54 -18.50
N ARG A 54 -6.68 5.77 -19.20
CA ARG A 54 -6.68 6.16 -20.61
C ARG A 54 -6.59 4.91 -21.49
N CYS A 55 -7.62 4.66 -22.29
CA CYS A 55 -7.74 3.57 -23.24
C CYS A 55 -7.69 4.11 -24.69
N ALA A 56 -7.54 3.22 -25.67
CA ALA A 56 -7.50 3.60 -27.10
C ALA A 56 -8.78 4.32 -27.59
N VAL A 57 -9.91 4.10 -26.91
CA VAL A 57 -11.22 4.68 -27.23
C VAL A 57 -11.58 5.92 -26.38
N GLY A 58 -10.72 6.35 -25.45
CA GLY A 58 -10.99 7.49 -24.57
C GLY A 58 -10.51 7.29 -23.12
N GLN A 59 -10.95 8.16 -22.21
CA GLN A 59 -10.71 8.01 -20.77
C GLN A 59 -11.91 7.38 -20.07
N THR A 60 -11.67 6.59 -19.02
CA THR A 60 -12.74 6.10 -18.15
C THR A 60 -13.31 7.23 -17.29
N GLU A 61 -14.46 6.98 -16.69
CA GLU A 61 -14.91 7.74 -15.53
C GLU A 61 -13.88 7.65 -14.39
N GLU A 62 -13.94 8.65 -13.53
CA GLU A 62 -13.08 8.73 -12.36
C GLU A 62 -13.54 7.76 -11.28
N PHE A 63 -12.62 6.92 -10.78
CA PHE A 63 -12.91 5.98 -9.69
C PHE A 63 -11.89 6.08 -8.56
N LYS A 64 -12.30 5.66 -7.36
CA LYS A 64 -11.42 5.57 -6.19
C LYS A 64 -10.49 4.37 -6.32
N VAL A 65 -9.23 4.58 -6.01
CA VAL A 65 -8.27 3.46 -5.87
C VAL A 65 -8.46 2.85 -4.48
N GLU A 66 -8.68 1.55 -4.39
CA GLU A 66 -8.94 0.87 -3.10
C GLU A 66 -7.77 0.02 -2.62
N VAL A 67 -6.79 -0.20 -3.50
CA VAL A 67 -5.62 -1.04 -3.24
C VAL A 67 -4.32 -0.31 -3.54
N GLY A 68 -3.28 -0.75 -2.88
CA GLY A 68 -1.91 -0.42 -3.15
C GLY A 68 -1.36 0.74 -2.32
N LEU A 69 -0.04 0.74 -2.14
CA LEU A 69 0.73 1.80 -1.52
C LEU A 69 1.32 2.74 -2.58
N HIS A 70 1.48 4.02 -2.25
CA HIS A 70 2.12 4.99 -3.16
C HIS A 70 3.58 4.60 -3.48
N GLN A 71 3.83 4.15 -4.70
CA GLN A 71 5.18 3.80 -5.12
C GLN A 71 6.13 5.00 -4.97
N ARG A 72 7.34 4.74 -4.46
CA ARG A 72 8.39 5.74 -4.19
C ARG A 72 8.06 6.76 -3.08
N SER A 73 6.94 6.61 -2.38
CA SER A 73 6.74 7.33 -1.13
C SER A 73 7.72 6.85 -0.06
N ALA A 74 8.31 7.79 0.68
CA ALA A 74 9.16 7.47 1.84
C ALA A 74 8.38 6.80 2.98
N LEU A 75 7.05 6.98 3.01
CA LEU A 75 6.17 6.42 4.03
C LEU A 75 5.77 4.96 3.74
N SER A 76 5.72 4.57 2.46
CA SER A 76 5.25 3.24 2.06
C SER A 76 6.07 2.06 2.60
N PRO A 77 7.41 2.14 2.78
CA PRO A 77 8.15 1.10 3.48
C PRO A 77 7.66 0.86 4.91
N PHE A 78 7.38 1.92 5.66
CA PHE A 78 6.90 1.82 7.04
C PHE A 78 5.48 1.21 7.10
N LEU A 79 4.58 1.70 6.25
CA LEU A 79 3.21 1.17 6.16
C LEU A 79 3.20 -0.31 5.73
N PHE A 80 4.11 -0.69 4.84
CA PHE A 80 4.25 -2.08 4.42
C PHE A 80 4.74 -2.97 5.58
N VAL A 81 5.68 -2.50 6.40
CA VAL A 81 6.15 -3.25 7.57
C VAL A 81 5.03 -3.45 8.58
N ILE A 82 4.20 -2.44 8.85
CA ILE A 82 3.03 -2.58 9.75
C ILE A 82 2.09 -3.71 9.30
N VAL A 83 1.75 -3.74 8.01
CA VAL A 83 0.88 -4.78 7.46
C VAL A 83 1.55 -6.16 7.54
N MET A 84 2.84 -6.26 7.19
CA MET A 84 3.57 -7.53 7.24
C MET A 84 3.74 -8.07 8.66
N ASP A 85 3.96 -7.20 9.64
CA ASP A 85 4.05 -7.57 11.05
C ASP A 85 2.72 -8.14 11.53
N GLN A 86 1.62 -7.46 11.22
CA GLN A 86 0.29 -7.92 11.59
C GLN A 86 -0.09 -9.26 10.95
N LEU A 87 0.22 -9.45 9.66
CA LEU A 87 0.04 -10.74 8.97
C LEU A 87 0.92 -11.83 9.58
N SER A 88 2.13 -11.50 10.02
CA SER A 88 3.04 -12.47 10.64
C SER A 88 2.53 -12.94 11.99
N GLU A 89 1.88 -12.05 12.78
CA GLU A 89 1.20 -12.44 14.02
C GLU A 89 0.02 -13.37 13.76
N GLU A 90 -0.82 -13.08 12.75
CA GLU A 90 -1.99 -13.90 12.41
C GLU A 90 -1.63 -15.30 11.91
N VAL A 91 -0.48 -15.46 11.24
CA VAL A 91 0.02 -16.77 10.81
C VAL A 91 0.66 -17.55 11.96
N ARG A 92 1.13 -16.87 13.01
CA ARG A 92 1.79 -17.49 14.17
C ARG A 92 0.83 -17.88 15.30
N GLY A 93 -0.35 -17.27 15.35
CA GLY A 93 -1.45 -17.66 16.24
C GLY A 93 -2.20 -18.88 15.71
#